data_AF-A0A7C7H6F8-F1
#
_entry.id   AF-A0A7C7H6F8-F1
#
_cell.length_a   1.000
_cell.length_b   1.000
_cell.length_c   1.000
_cell.angle_alpha   90.00
_cell.angle_beta   90.00
_cell.angle_gamma   90.00
#
_symmetry.space_group_name_H-M   'P 1'
#
loop_
_entity.id
_entity.type
_entity.pdbx_description
1 polymer ?
#
loop_
_entity_poly.entity_id
_entity_poly.type
_entity_poly.pdbx_seq_one_letter_code
_entity_poly.pdbx_strand_id
1 'polypeptide(L)'
;MSAAVFSSVPRYRQELMYGVDKYINKTDRIIGNSLIGSQGIALGDVNGDGLDDIYLAQQGGLANRLFLHQADGSVIHNAANAGVDFLDNTRGVLLCDFDNDGDQDLAVAIGANILIAYNNGNGIFVERTALRMTDPADIYSITAGDPDNDGDLDIYACRYVLGGIMGGVPTPYHDADNGASNFFWRNDGDMTWTESAAAVGLDHNNSKFSMAAVWHDLDDDGDLDLYVSNDFGRNNLYINDGEGHFTDQAIALGADDIGAAMGISISDYDMDGDSDILVTNMFSAAGRRVATQANRFMEGQAQEVHKDYVRHARGNTLLVNNNGKFVDETEMSHMTVGGWGWGASFLDFNNDGYADIYSPNGFVTSEKSKDL
;
A
#
# COMPACT_ATOMS: atom_id res chain seq x y z
N MET A 1 -8.18 -22.32 -1.25
CA MET A 1 -8.21 -21.96 0.18
C MET A 1 -9.48 -21.15 0.51
N SER A 2 -9.82 -20.11 -0.24
CA SER A 2 -11.03 -19.28 -0.05
C SER A 2 -12.36 -20.04 0.07
N ALA A 3 -12.61 -21.06 -0.76
CA ALA A 3 -13.86 -21.82 -0.67
C ALA A 3 -14.02 -22.61 0.65
N ALA A 4 -12.93 -22.97 1.34
CA ALA A 4 -13.03 -23.68 2.60
C ALA A 4 -13.61 -22.79 3.71
N VAL A 5 -13.14 -21.54 3.80
CA VAL A 5 -13.53 -20.55 4.82
C VAL A 5 -14.86 -19.88 4.47
N PHE A 6 -15.07 -19.51 3.20
CA PHE A 6 -16.22 -18.69 2.80
C PHE A 6 -17.39 -19.50 2.22
N SER A 7 -17.33 -20.84 2.14
CA SER A 7 -18.41 -21.62 1.50
C SER A 7 -19.77 -21.50 2.18
N SER A 8 -19.78 -21.22 3.48
CA SER A 8 -20.99 -21.00 4.28
C SER A 8 -21.65 -19.64 3.98
N VAL A 9 -20.92 -18.68 3.39
CA VAL A 9 -21.41 -17.33 3.10
C VAL A 9 -22.16 -17.35 1.76
N PRO A 10 -23.50 -17.12 1.73
CA PRO A 10 -24.27 -17.17 0.48
C PRO A 10 -23.77 -16.17 -0.58
N ARG A 11 -23.25 -15.03 -0.13
CA ARG A 11 -22.68 -13.98 -0.98
C ARG A 11 -21.32 -14.32 -1.57
N TYR A 12 -20.55 -15.24 -0.98
CA TYR A 12 -19.22 -15.60 -1.50
C TYR A 12 -19.29 -16.06 -2.95
N ARG A 13 -20.19 -17.00 -3.26
CA ARG A 13 -20.35 -17.50 -4.64
C ARG A 13 -20.95 -16.49 -5.61
N GLN A 14 -21.72 -15.53 -5.11
CA GLN A 14 -22.45 -14.57 -5.95
C GLN A 14 -21.64 -13.29 -6.21
N GLU A 15 -20.73 -12.95 -5.30
CA GLU A 15 -20.06 -11.65 -5.29
C GLU A 15 -18.53 -11.75 -5.21
N LEU A 16 -17.98 -12.46 -4.24
CA LEU A 16 -16.53 -12.54 -4.04
C LEU A 16 -15.79 -13.39 -5.09
N MET A 17 -16.50 -14.31 -5.77
CA MET A 17 -15.94 -15.11 -6.86
C MET A 17 -15.71 -14.34 -8.16
N TYR A 18 -16.17 -13.09 -8.26
CA TYR A 18 -16.16 -12.34 -9.50
C TYR A 18 -15.30 -11.09 -9.35
N GLY A 19 -14.40 -10.89 -10.32
CA GLY A 19 -13.58 -9.69 -10.39
C GLY A 19 -14.36 -8.44 -10.84
N VAL A 20 -13.64 -7.33 -10.81
CA VAL A 20 -14.06 -5.97 -11.21
C VAL A 20 -14.85 -5.95 -12.53
N ASP A 21 -14.44 -6.75 -13.52
CA ASP A 21 -15.07 -6.82 -14.85
C ASP A 21 -16.56 -7.15 -14.83
N LYS A 22 -17.02 -7.96 -13.87
CA LYS A 22 -18.45 -8.31 -13.75
C LYS A 22 -19.28 -7.10 -13.37
N TYR A 23 -18.71 -6.20 -12.58
CA TYR A 23 -19.42 -5.11 -11.94
C TYR A 23 -19.28 -3.80 -12.72
N ILE A 24 -18.15 -3.58 -13.40
CA ILE A 24 -17.90 -2.31 -14.09
C ILE A 24 -18.93 -1.97 -15.17
N ASN A 25 -19.57 -2.98 -15.77
CA ASN A 25 -20.65 -2.79 -16.75
C ASN A 25 -22.05 -2.72 -16.12
N LYS A 26 -22.16 -2.81 -14.79
CA LYS A 26 -23.43 -2.87 -14.05
C LYS A 26 -23.60 -1.71 -13.06
N THR A 27 -22.52 -1.04 -12.71
CA THR A 27 -22.49 0.10 -11.80
C THR A 27 -22.02 1.35 -12.54
N ASP A 28 -22.46 2.53 -12.10
CA ASP A 28 -22.05 3.79 -12.73
C ASP A 28 -20.53 4.00 -12.60
N ARG A 29 -19.90 4.70 -13.54
CA ARG A 29 -18.49 5.10 -13.42
C ARG A 29 -18.35 6.30 -12.50
N ILE A 30 -19.41 7.11 -12.33
CA ILE A 30 -19.42 8.30 -11.47
C ILE A 30 -19.12 7.96 -10.01
N ILE A 31 -19.45 6.75 -9.55
CA ILE A 31 -19.18 6.29 -8.18
C ILE A 31 -17.76 5.74 -8.00
N GLY A 32 -16.83 6.02 -8.92
CA GLY A 32 -15.41 5.71 -8.74
C GLY A 32 -14.98 4.30 -9.14
N ASN A 33 -15.78 3.58 -9.93
CA ASN A 33 -15.41 2.25 -10.42
C ASN A 33 -14.26 2.30 -11.43
N SER A 34 -13.13 1.68 -11.08
CA SER A 34 -11.93 1.55 -11.92
C SER A 34 -11.84 0.14 -12.53
N LEU A 35 -11.14 0.01 -13.67
CA LEU A 35 -10.83 -1.28 -14.31
C LEU A 35 -9.72 -2.07 -13.58
N ILE A 36 -8.91 -1.38 -12.77
CA ILE A 36 -7.66 -1.94 -12.25
C ILE A 36 -7.88 -2.72 -10.95
N GLY A 37 -8.94 -2.40 -10.19
CA GLY A 37 -9.15 -2.94 -8.84
C GLY A 37 -8.07 -2.43 -7.87
N SER A 38 -8.48 -1.87 -6.74
CA SER A 38 -7.56 -1.23 -5.78
C SER A 38 -8.10 -1.31 -4.36
N GLN A 39 -8.96 -2.30 -4.10
CA GLN A 39 -9.67 -2.44 -2.84
C GLN A 39 -8.78 -3.20 -1.86
N GLY A 40 -8.53 -2.61 -0.70
CA GLY A 40 -7.75 -3.21 0.37
C GLY A 40 -8.53 -4.22 1.21
N ILE A 41 -7.78 -4.88 2.09
CA ILE A 41 -8.28 -5.81 3.10
C ILE A 41 -7.57 -5.48 4.41
N ALA A 42 -8.30 -5.53 5.52
CA ALA A 42 -7.74 -5.44 6.86
C ALA A 42 -8.16 -6.67 7.67
N LEU A 43 -7.28 -7.08 8.59
CA LEU A 43 -7.51 -8.16 9.55
C LEU A 43 -7.47 -7.57 10.95
N GLY A 44 -8.34 -8.05 11.83
CA GLY A 44 -8.41 -7.55 13.19
C GLY A 44 -9.56 -8.14 14.00
N ASP A 45 -9.37 -8.36 15.29
CA ASP A 45 -10.40 -8.84 16.22
C ASP A 45 -11.32 -7.68 16.62
N VAL A 46 -12.40 -7.49 15.88
CA VAL A 46 -13.31 -6.35 16.11
C VAL A 46 -14.35 -6.63 17.20
N ASN A 47 -14.50 -7.88 17.63
CA ASN A 47 -15.53 -8.29 18.58
C ASN A 47 -14.97 -8.80 19.93
N GLY A 48 -13.65 -8.84 20.08
CA GLY A 48 -12.93 -9.24 21.29
C GLY A 48 -12.98 -10.74 21.58
N ASP A 49 -13.21 -11.60 20.57
CA ASP A 49 -13.31 -13.05 20.76
C ASP A 49 -11.97 -13.79 20.62
N GLY A 50 -10.90 -13.06 20.30
CA GLY A 50 -9.53 -13.57 20.13
C GLY A 50 -9.26 -14.16 18.75
N LEU A 51 -10.15 -13.95 17.76
CA LEU A 51 -9.97 -14.36 16.37
C LEU A 51 -9.94 -13.13 15.46
N ASP A 52 -9.01 -13.12 14.51
CA ASP A 52 -8.98 -12.05 13.50
C ASP A 52 -10.20 -12.15 12.58
N ASP A 53 -10.94 -11.05 12.49
CA ASP A 53 -12.02 -10.82 11.54
C ASP A 53 -11.49 -10.19 10.25
N ILE A 54 -12.31 -10.19 9.21
CA ILE A 54 -11.90 -9.71 7.88
C ILE A 54 -12.77 -8.53 7.46
N TYR A 55 -12.16 -7.36 7.28
CA TYR A 55 -12.78 -6.24 6.59
C TYR A 55 -12.28 -6.16 5.14
N LEU A 56 -13.20 -6.14 4.19
CA LEU A 56 -12.89 -6.11 2.76
C LEU A 56 -13.56 -4.89 2.12
N ALA A 57 -12.72 -3.97 1.65
CA ALA A 57 -13.14 -2.82 0.88
C ALA A 57 -13.75 -3.25 -0.46
N GLN A 58 -14.62 -2.40 -1.00
CA GLN A 58 -15.27 -2.64 -2.28
C GLN A 58 -15.20 -1.38 -3.15
N GLN A 59 -15.32 -1.62 -4.45
CA GLN A 59 -15.51 -0.56 -5.42
C GLN A 59 -16.86 0.13 -5.23
N GLY A 60 -16.96 1.37 -5.69
CA GLY A 60 -18.18 2.16 -5.49
C GLY A 60 -19.45 1.50 -6.05
N GLY A 61 -20.53 1.58 -5.28
CA GLY A 61 -21.82 0.96 -5.54
C GLY A 61 -21.93 -0.48 -5.04
N LEU A 62 -20.85 -1.07 -4.53
CA LEU A 62 -20.87 -2.31 -3.78
C LEU A 62 -20.58 -2.01 -2.32
N ALA A 63 -21.43 -2.51 -1.43
CA ALA A 63 -21.21 -2.34 0.00
C ALA A 63 -19.93 -3.05 0.44
N ASN A 64 -19.11 -2.42 1.27
CA ASN A 64 -17.99 -3.07 1.96
C ASN A 64 -18.46 -4.29 2.78
N ARG A 65 -17.52 -5.14 3.17
CA ARG A 65 -17.80 -6.41 3.86
C ARG A 65 -17.02 -6.50 5.15
N LEU A 66 -17.67 -7.01 6.18
CA LEU A 66 -17.09 -7.43 7.45
C LEU A 66 -17.49 -8.88 7.66
N PHE A 67 -16.52 -9.75 7.87
CA PHE A 67 -16.71 -11.17 8.13
C PHE A 67 -16.14 -11.51 9.50
N LEU A 68 -17.02 -11.87 10.43
CA LEU A 68 -16.64 -12.32 11.76
C LEU A 68 -16.17 -13.77 11.71
N HIS A 69 -14.96 -14.06 12.15
CA HIS A 69 -14.41 -15.40 12.23
C HIS A 69 -15.06 -16.17 13.38
N GLN A 70 -15.22 -17.48 13.22
CA GLN A 70 -15.82 -18.36 14.21
C GLN A 70 -14.81 -19.43 14.58
N ALA A 71 -14.89 -19.94 15.81
CA ALA A 71 -13.97 -20.95 16.33
C ALA A 71 -13.90 -22.26 15.50
N ASP A 72 -14.89 -22.52 14.65
CA ASP A 72 -14.91 -23.67 13.74
C ASP A 72 -14.24 -23.40 12.38
N GLY A 73 -13.67 -22.21 12.18
CA GLY A 73 -13.02 -21.76 10.94
C GLY A 73 -13.99 -21.21 9.89
N SER A 74 -15.29 -21.11 10.20
CA SER A 74 -16.27 -20.46 9.34
C SER A 74 -16.34 -18.95 9.59
N VAL A 75 -17.02 -18.22 8.71
CA VAL A 75 -17.21 -16.77 8.87
C VAL A 75 -18.66 -16.34 8.74
N ILE A 76 -19.03 -15.26 9.44
CA ILE A 76 -20.37 -14.65 9.41
C ILE A 76 -20.28 -13.22 8.88
N HIS A 77 -21.01 -12.91 7.81
CA HIS A 77 -21.05 -11.54 7.28
C HIS A 77 -21.89 -10.61 8.18
N ASN A 78 -21.30 -9.53 8.69
CA ASN A 78 -21.91 -8.62 9.68
C ASN A 78 -21.91 -7.12 9.31
N ALA A 79 -21.41 -6.74 8.12
CA ALA A 79 -21.15 -5.33 7.77
C ALA A 79 -22.31 -4.35 8.04
N ALA A 80 -23.53 -4.68 7.61
CA ALA A 80 -24.69 -3.80 7.73
C ALA A 80 -25.15 -3.62 9.19
N ASN A 81 -25.02 -4.67 10.00
CA ASN A 81 -25.35 -4.61 11.43
C ASN A 81 -24.25 -3.83 12.19
N ALA A 82 -22.99 -4.01 11.79
CA ALA A 82 -21.85 -3.26 12.30
C ALA A 82 -21.81 -1.79 11.86
N GLY A 83 -22.62 -1.39 10.86
CA GLY A 83 -22.68 -0.02 10.35
C GLY A 83 -21.56 0.35 9.37
N VAL A 84 -20.83 -0.63 8.84
CA VAL A 84 -19.62 -0.44 8.02
C VAL A 84 -19.78 -0.92 6.57
N ASP A 85 -21.03 -1.04 6.09
CA ASP A 85 -21.37 -1.46 4.73
C ASP A 85 -21.36 -0.32 3.70
N PHE A 86 -20.36 0.56 3.79
CA PHE A 86 -20.19 1.74 2.95
C PHE A 86 -20.27 1.39 1.46
N LEU A 87 -20.99 2.21 0.69
CA LEU A 87 -21.18 2.04 -0.76
C LEU A 87 -20.19 2.85 -1.58
N ASP A 88 -19.43 3.74 -0.96
CA ASP A 88 -18.46 4.58 -1.62
C ASP A 88 -17.22 3.78 -2.02
N ASN A 89 -16.51 4.24 -3.05
CA ASN A 89 -15.30 3.59 -3.51
C ASN A 89 -14.22 3.61 -2.41
N THR A 90 -13.95 2.43 -1.86
CA THR A 90 -13.05 2.26 -0.72
C THR A 90 -11.77 1.55 -1.17
N ARG A 91 -10.61 2.04 -0.74
CA ARG A 91 -9.30 1.46 -1.07
C ARG A 91 -8.55 1.01 0.16
N GLY A 92 -7.61 1.82 0.66
CA GLY A 92 -6.86 1.55 1.89
C GLY A 92 -7.80 1.40 3.10
N VAL A 93 -7.52 0.41 3.93
CA VAL A 93 -8.30 0.07 5.13
C VAL A 93 -7.36 -0.36 6.23
N LEU A 94 -7.63 0.05 7.47
CA LEU A 94 -6.88 -0.34 8.66
C LEU A 94 -7.86 -0.71 9.78
N LEU A 95 -7.48 -1.68 10.60
CA LEU A 95 -8.11 -2.00 11.88
C LEU A 95 -7.08 -1.77 12.98
N CYS A 96 -7.22 -0.67 13.73
CA CYS A 96 -6.29 -0.22 14.76
C CYS A 96 -7.07 0.49 15.87
N ASP A 97 -6.53 0.52 17.08
CA ASP A 97 -7.11 1.27 18.21
C ASP A 97 -6.73 2.76 18.05
N PHE A 98 -7.64 3.59 17.53
CA PHE A 98 -7.36 4.98 17.19
C PHE A 98 -7.78 5.97 18.29
N ASP A 99 -8.64 5.56 19.23
CA ASP A 99 -8.99 6.36 20.40
C ASP A 99 -8.43 5.81 21.72
N ASN A 100 -7.55 4.81 21.65
CA ASN A 100 -6.79 4.22 22.76
C ASN A 100 -7.70 3.62 23.85
N ASP A 101 -8.86 3.08 23.46
CA ASP A 101 -9.84 2.49 24.37
C ASP A 101 -9.71 0.97 24.53
N GLY A 102 -8.84 0.35 23.72
CA GLY A 102 -8.50 -1.07 23.75
C GLY A 102 -9.26 -1.92 22.75
N ASP A 103 -10.14 -1.35 21.92
CA ASP A 103 -10.71 -2.06 20.76
C ASP A 103 -10.28 -1.51 19.41
N GLN A 104 -10.36 -2.37 18.39
CA GLN A 104 -9.90 -2.00 17.06
C GLN A 104 -10.98 -1.23 16.31
N ASP A 105 -10.68 0.02 16.01
CA ASP A 105 -11.44 0.93 15.17
C ASP A 105 -11.14 0.70 13.68
N LEU A 106 -12.01 1.24 12.83
CA LEU A 106 -11.90 1.10 11.38
C LEU A 106 -11.56 2.44 10.73
N ALA A 107 -10.40 2.52 10.08
CA ALA A 107 -10.08 3.58 9.14
C ALA A 107 -10.30 3.11 7.70
N VAL A 108 -11.04 3.88 6.91
CA VAL A 108 -11.31 3.58 5.50
C VAL A 108 -11.00 4.80 4.62
N ALA A 109 -10.14 4.60 3.62
CA ALA A 109 -9.88 5.57 2.56
C ALA A 109 -11.05 5.54 1.56
N ILE A 110 -11.93 6.53 1.65
CA ILE A 110 -13.13 6.69 0.83
C ILE A 110 -12.93 7.84 -0.15
N GLY A 111 -12.48 7.50 -1.37
CA GLY A 111 -12.10 8.47 -2.39
C GLY A 111 -10.95 9.37 -1.92
N ALA A 112 -11.18 10.67 -1.83
CA ALA A 112 -10.22 11.67 -1.36
C ALA A 112 -10.30 11.94 0.16
N ASN A 113 -11.00 11.12 0.94
CA ASN A 113 -11.13 11.34 2.39
C ASN A 113 -10.83 10.05 3.15
N ILE A 114 -10.56 10.18 4.44
CA ILE A 114 -10.53 9.05 5.36
C ILE A 114 -11.73 9.18 6.30
N LEU A 115 -12.42 8.08 6.54
CA LEU A 115 -13.43 7.97 7.58
C LEU A 115 -12.88 7.02 8.65
N ILE A 116 -12.73 7.55 9.86
CA ILE A 116 -12.49 6.76 11.07
C ILE A 116 -13.86 6.44 11.65
N ALA A 117 -14.13 5.16 11.89
CA ALA A 117 -15.32 4.69 12.56
C ALA A 117 -14.89 3.95 13.82
N TYR A 118 -15.35 4.45 14.97
CA TYR A 118 -14.95 3.95 16.28
C TYR A 118 -15.82 2.78 16.68
N ASN A 119 -15.18 1.71 17.13
CA ASN A 119 -15.81 0.50 17.60
C ASN A 119 -16.29 0.71 19.06
N ASN A 120 -17.03 -0.25 19.60
CA ASN A 120 -17.54 -0.22 20.97
C ASN A 120 -17.19 -1.49 21.74
N GLY A 121 -16.12 -2.15 21.30
CA GLY A 121 -15.64 -3.45 21.77
C GLY A 121 -16.48 -4.65 21.34
N ASN A 122 -17.53 -4.47 20.54
CA ASN A 122 -18.44 -5.56 20.14
C ASN A 122 -18.68 -5.61 18.61
N GLY A 123 -17.83 -4.94 17.84
CA GLY A 123 -17.88 -4.90 16.38
C GLY A 123 -19.02 -4.03 15.84
N ILE A 124 -19.38 -2.96 16.54
CA ILE A 124 -20.42 -2.01 16.13
C ILE A 124 -19.84 -0.59 16.09
N PHE A 125 -19.87 0.01 14.89
CA PHE A 125 -19.15 1.24 14.59
C PHE A 125 -20.11 2.43 14.41
N VAL A 126 -20.40 3.14 15.51
CA VAL A 126 -21.42 4.21 15.54
C VAL A 126 -20.81 5.60 15.43
N GLU A 127 -19.78 5.87 16.21
CA GLU A 127 -19.11 7.18 16.24
C GLU A 127 -18.09 7.27 15.11
N ARG A 128 -17.93 8.47 14.53
CA ARG A 128 -17.13 8.64 13.32
C ARG A 128 -16.49 10.02 13.22
N THR A 129 -15.24 10.04 12.77
CA THR A 129 -14.52 11.25 12.37
C THR A 129 -14.19 11.17 10.88
N ALA A 130 -14.42 12.25 10.14
CA ALA A 130 -14.06 12.34 8.73
C ALA A 130 -12.85 13.27 8.56
N LEU A 131 -11.74 12.72 8.09
CA LEU A 131 -10.54 13.47 7.71
C LEU A 131 -10.71 13.92 6.27
N ARG A 132 -10.97 15.23 6.10
CA ARG A 132 -11.40 15.80 4.81
C ARG A 132 -10.27 16.52 4.12
N MET A 133 -10.06 16.19 2.85
CA MET A 133 -9.02 16.82 2.04
C MET A 133 -9.50 18.09 1.35
N THR A 134 -8.54 18.94 1.02
CA THR A 134 -8.77 20.23 0.35
C THR A 134 -8.92 20.09 -1.17
N ASP A 135 -8.57 18.94 -1.73
CA ASP A 135 -8.59 18.67 -3.17
C ASP A 135 -9.17 17.27 -3.47
N PRO A 136 -9.59 16.99 -4.72
CA PRO A 136 -10.34 15.78 -5.05
C PRO A 136 -9.48 14.56 -5.38
N ALA A 137 -8.15 14.60 -5.22
CA ALA A 137 -7.32 13.44 -5.56
C ALA A 137 -7.52 12.30 -4.57
N ASP A 138 -7.73 11.11 -5.13
CA ASP A 138 -8.02 9.91 -4.38
C ASP A 138 -6.82 9.43 -3.55
N ILE A 139 -7.14 8.87 -2.39
CA ILE A 139 -6.22 8.10 -1.55
C ILE A 139 -6.24 6.65 -2.04
N TYR A 140 -5.05 6.07 -2.21
CA TYR A 140 -4.86 4.71 -2.69
C TYR A 140 -4.55 3.74 -1.56
N SER A 141 -3.70 4.14 -0.62
CA SER A 141 -3.38 3.38 0.58
C SER A 141 -3.19 4.30 1.77
N ILE A 142 -3.30 3.72 2.96
CA ILE A 142 -3.07 4.37 4.25
C ILE A 142 -2.23 3.42 5.10
N THR A 143 -1.39 3.98 5.96
CA THR A 143 -0.62 3.26 6.98
C THR A 143 -0.70 4.04 8.29
N ALA A 144 -0.62 3.36 9.43
CA ALA A 144 -0.67 3.97 10.75
C ALA A 144 0.56 3.62 11.60
N GLY A 145 0.96 4.54 12.46
CA GLY A 145 2.11 4.45 13.35
C GLY A 145 2.14 5.63 14.31
N ASP A 146 2.97 5.58 15.35
CA ASP A 146 3.16 6.66 16.34
C ASP A 146 4.58 7.24 16.18
N PRO A 147 4.82 8.08 15.16
CA PRO A 147 6.16 8.61 14.89
C PRO A 147 6.61 9.73 15.82
N ASP A 148 5.69 10.45 16.47
CA ASP A 148 6.03 11.52 17.42
C ASP A 148 6.03 11.05 18.89
N ASN A 149 5.78 9.75 19.12
CA ASN A 149 5.81 9.06 20.40
C ASN A 149 4.86 9.69 21.43
N ASP A 150 3.71 10.20 20.97
CA ASP A 150 2.69 10.79 21.84
C ASP A 150 1.69 9.75 22.38
N GLY A 151 1.75 8.53 21.84
CA GLY A 151 0.95 7.38 22.24
C GLY A 151 -0.30 7.18 21.40
N ASP A 152 -0.64 8.11 20.50
CA ASP A 152 -1.77 8.00 19.59
C ASP A 152 -1.29 7.57 18.19
N LEU A 153 -2.06 6.68 17.52
CA LEU A 153 -1.70 6.25 16.16
C LEU A 153 -2.07 7.32 15.13
N ASP A 154 -1.07 7.81 14.41
CA ASP A 154 -1.20 8.73 13.28
C ASP A 154 -1.43 7.99 11.96
N ILE A 155 -1.87 8.72 10.92
CA ILE A 155 -2.13 8.14 9.59
C ILE A 155 -1.36 8.88 8.50
N TYR A 156 -0.56 8.15 7.72
CA TYR A 156 -0.03 8.60 6.44
C TYR A 156 -0.86 8.07 5.27
N ALA A 157 -1.18 8.94 4.31
CA ALA A 157 -2.07 8.64 3.20
C ALA A 157 -1.39 8.86 1.84
N CYS A 158 -1.22 7.78 1.08
CA CYS A 158 -0.63 7.80 -0.25
C CYS A 158 -1.65 8.18 -1.32
N ARG A 159 -1.25 9.10 -2.19
CA ARG A 159 -2.06 9.67 -3.27
C ARG A 159 -1.29 9.58 -4.58
N TYR A 160 -2.06 9.48 -5.68
CA TYR A 160 -1.50 9.07 -6.97
C TYR A 160 -1.57 10.18 -8.03
N VAL A 161 -2.77 10.50 -8.54
CA VAL A 161 -2.94 11.51 -9.60
C VAL A 161 -3.87 12.64 -9.18
N LEU A 162 -3.40 13.89 -9.32
CA LEU A 162 -4.20 15.08 -9.10
C LEU A 162 -5.26 15.26 -10.19
N GLY A 163 -6.52 14.88 -9.94
CA GLY A 163 -7.62 15.01 -10.91
C GLY A 163 -7.95 13.72 -11.70
N GLY A 164 -7.57 12.56 -11.18
CA GLY A 164 -7.90 11.24 -11.76
C GLY A 164 -7.14 10.93 -13.05
N ILE A 165 -7.66 10.04 -13.90
CA ILE A 165 -6.99 9.58 -15.16
C ILE A 165 -6.63 10.74 -16.12
N MET A 166 -7.27 11.91 -15.99
CA MET A 166 -7.01 13.11 -16.78
C MET A 166 -6.04 14.11 -16.11
N GLY A 167 -5.61 13.83 -14.88
CA GLY A 167 -4.88 14.75 -14.02
C GLY A 167 -3.44 15.05 -14.42
N GLY A 168 -2.91 14.32 -15.37
CA GLY A 168 -1.58 14.54 -15.93
C GLY A 168 -0.88 13.24 -16.29
N VAL A 169 0.09 13.33 -17.18
CA VAL A 169 1.04 12.24 -17.44
C VAL A 169 2.23 12.47 -16.50
N PRO A 170 2.74 11.42 -15.83
CA PRO A 170 3.96 11.53 -15.04
C PRO A 170 5.09 12.16 -15.86
N THR A 171 5.64 13.27 -15.38
CA THR A 171 6.60 14.09 -16.14
C THR A 171 7.71 14.66 -15.25
N PRO A 172 9.00 14.39 -15.56
CA PRO A 172 9.46 13.34 -16.48
C PRO A 172 9.13 11.95 -15.92
N TYR A 173 8.91 10.97 -16.80
CA TYR A 173 8.48 9.62 -16.39
C TYR A 173 9.32 8.96 -15.28
N HIS A 174 10.65 9.11 -15.33
CA HIS A 174 11.59 8.46 -14.42
C HIS A 174 11.84 9.22 -13.11
N ASP A 175 11.36 10.47 -13.00
CA ASP A 175 11.57 11.35 -11.85
C ASP A 175 10.38 12.32 -11.70
N ALA A 176 9.17 11.77 -11.83
CA ALA A 176 7.96 12.56 -11.90
C ALA A 176 7.68 13.24 -10.54
N ASP A 177 7.25 14.49 -10.57
CA ASP A 177 6.93 15.28 -9.37
C ASP A 177 5.63 16.06 -9.50
N ASN A 178 4.74 15.56 -10.35
CA ASN A 178 3.47 16.20 -10.70
C ASN A 178 2.26 15.33 -10.36
N GLY A 179 2.43 14.41 -9.41
CA GLY A 179 1.34 13.64 -8.80
C GLY A 179 0.57 14.46 -7.78
N ALA A 180 -0.29 13.80 -7.00
CA ALA A 180 -0.98 14.44 -5.89
C ALA A 180 -0.11 14.36 -4.63
N SER A 181 0.04 15.47 -3.90
CA SER A 181 0.72 15.46 -2.60
C SER A 181 0.04 14.51 -1.63
N ASN A 182 0.84 13.70 -0.96
CA ASN A 182 0.43 12.86 0.16
C ASN A 182 0.01 13.71 1.37
N PHE A 183 -0.64 13.07 2.34
CA PHE A 183 -1.06 13.71 3.58
C PHE A 183 -0.63 12.92 4.80
N PHE A 184 -0.38 13.64 5.89
CA PHE A 184 -0.09 13.06 7.20
C PHE A 184 -1.08 13.65 8.20
N TRP A 185 -1.94 12.81 8.76
CA TRP A 185 -2.91 13.19 9.78
C TRP A 185 -2.39 12.77 11.13
N ARG A 186 -2.01 13.76 11.94
CA ARG A 186 -1.70 13.54 13.35
C ARG A 186 -3.00 13.36 14.13
N ASN A 187 -3.05 12.35 14.98
CA ASN A 187 -4.10 12.14 15.96
C ASN A 187 -3.79 13.01 17.18
N ASP A 188 -4.66 13.96 17.51
CA ASP A 188 -4.46 14.86 18.66
C ASP A 188 -5.17 14.33 19.93
N GLY A 189 -5.58 13.05 19.92
CA GLY A 189 -6.44 12.43 20.92
C GLY A 189 -7.89 12.91 20.85
N ASP A 190 -8.75 12.32 21.70
CA ASP A 190 -10.18 12.68 21.82
C ASP A 190 -10.90 12.75 20.45
N MET A 191 -10.57 11.82 19.54
CA MET A 191 -11.11 11.73 18.17
C MET A 191 -10.85 12.97 17.29
N THR A 192 -9.87 13.79 17.66
CA THR A 192 -9.45 15.02 16.97
C THR A 192 -8.20 14.76 16.15
N TRP A 193 -8.13 15.36 14.95
CA TRP A 193 -7.06 15.09 13.99
C TRP A 193 -6.62 16.36 13.29
N THR A 194 -5.31 16.51 13.06
CA THR A 194 -4.70 17.64 12.37
C THR A 194 -3.81 17.18 11.23
N GLU A 195 -4.08 17.68 10.01
CA GLU A 195 -3.17 17.47 8.88
C GLU A 195 -1.87 18.25 9.14
N SER A 196 -0.76 17.51 9.19
CA SER A 196 0.50 18.00 9.74
C SER A 196 1.70 17.77 8.80
N ALA A 197 1.51 17.29 7.56
CA ALA A 197 2.64 16.95 6.68
C ALA A 197 3.67 18.09 6.54
N ALA A 198 3.20 19.32 6.34
CA ALA A 198 4.09 20.48 6.24
C ALA A 198 4.71 20.92 7.57
N ALA A 199 4.06 20.62 8.70
CA ALA A 199 4.59 20.93 10.02
C ALA A 199 5.77 20.03 10.37
N VAL A 200 5.75 18.78 9.90
CA VAL A 200 6.76 17.76 10.21
C VAL A 200 7.74 17.48 9.07
N GLY A 201 7.63 18.16 7.93
CA GLY A 201 8.57 18.02 6.80
C GLY A 201 8.23 16.89 5.80
N LEU A 202 7.12 16.18 6.00
CA LEU A 202 6.58 15.18 5.07
C LEU A 202 5.91 15.81 3.83
N ASP A 203 5.93 17.14 3.69
CA ASP A 203 5.51 17.85 2.47
C ASP A 203 6.63 17.98 1.42
N HIS A 204 7.88 17.70 1.79
CA HIS A 204 9.01 17.75 0.88
C HIS A 204 9.07 16.47 0.01
N ASN A 205 9.17 16.62 -1.32
CA ASN A 205 9.20 15.50 -2.30
C ASN A 205 7.98 14.56 -2.24
N ASN A 206 6.83 15.02 -1.73
CA ASN A 206 5.65 14.18 -1.50
C ASN A 206 4.61 14.19 -2.64
N SER A 207 4.88 14.87 -3.75
CA SER A 207 4.03 14.99 -4.94
C SER A 207 4.36 13.97 -6.04
N LYS A 208 4.82 12.78 -5.63
CA LYS A 208 5.07 11.65 -6.53
C LYS A 208 3.76 10.90 -6.82
N PHE A 209 3.87 9.73 -7.46
CA PHE A 209 2.73 8.86 -7.76
C PHE A 209 2.68 7.70 -6.76
N SER A 210 2.38 8.02 -5.50
CA SER A 210 2.54 7.10 -4.37
C SER A 210 1.46 6.02 -4.32
N MET A 211 1.88 4.79 -4.05
CA MET A 211 0.99 3.62 -3.99
C MET A 211 0.98 2.92 -2.64
N ALA A 212 2.11 2.88 -1.92
CA ALA A 212 2.22 2.27 -0.60
C ALA A 212 3.28 3.00 0.23
N ALA A 213 3.09 2.99 1.54
CA ALA A 213 4.08 3.46 2.51
C ALA A 213 4.11 2.49 3.71
N VAL A 214 5.22 2.46 4.42
CA VAL A 214 5.39 1.68 5.65
C VAL A 214 6.15 2.49 6.68
N TRP A 215 5.69 2.43 7.92
CA TRP A 215 6.39 2.94 9.09
C TRP A 215 7.31 1.83 9.63
N HIS A 216 8.59 2.13 9.82
CA HIS A 216 9.56 1.19 10.37
C HIS A 216 10.82 1.95 10.81
N ASP A 217 11.51 1.45 11.84
CA ASP A 217 12.83 1.98 12.25
C ASP A 217 13.89 1.47 11.26
N LEU A 218 14.32 2.30 10.32
CA LEU A 218 15.16 1.89 9.17
C LEU A 218 16.63 2.26 9.34
N ASP A 219 16.98 3.06 10.34
CA ASP A 219 18.36 3.33 10.74
C ASP A 219 18.73 2.86 12.16
N ASP A 220 17.82 2.10 12.79
CA ASP A 220 17.97 1.40 14.08
C ASP A 220 18.24 2.34 15.27
N ASP A 221 17.65 3.53 15.26
CA ASP A 221 17.79 4.54 16.31
C ASP A 221 16.63 4.55 17.33
N GLY A 222 15.57 3.79 17.04
CA GLY A 222 14.44 3.56 17.91
C GLY A 222 13.21 4.42 17.62
N ASP A 223 13.24 5.30 16.60
CA ASP A 223 12.06 6.00 16.11
C ASP A 223 11.58 5.52 14.73
N LEU A 224 10.30 5.77 14.43
CA LEU A 224 9.70 5.30 13.18
C LEU A 224 10.07 6.23 12.03
N ASP A 225 10.71 5.66 11.01
CA ASP A 225 10.90 6.25 9.69
C ASP A 225 9.76 5.91 8.74
N LEU A 226 9.67 6.64 7.63
CA LEU A 226 8.67 6.38 6.58
C LEU A 226 9.32 6.10 5.23
N TYR A 227 9.13 4.89 4.72
CA TYR A 227 9.47 4.56 3.34
C TYR A 227 8.22 4.62 2.45
N VAL A 228 8.30 5.36 1.34
CA VAL A 228 7.18 5.56 0.39
C VAL A 228 7.56 5.08 -1.00
N SER A 229 6.72 4.19 -1.53
CA SER A 229 6.86 3.63 -2.88
C SER A 229 6.02 4.41 -3.89
N ASN A 230 6.66 4.72 -5.02
CA ASN A 230 6.09 5.54 -6.09
C ASN A 230 6.11 4.77 -7.43
N ASP A 231 4.97 4.70 -8.11
CA ASP A 231 4.90 4.09 -9.45
C ASP A 231 5.64 4.94 -10.49
N PHE A 232 5.69 6.25 -10.25
CA PHE A 232 6.47 7.21 -11.02
C PHE A 232 7.14 8.22 -10.11
N GLY A 233 8.40 8.52 -10.41
CA GLY A 233 9.29 9.23 -9.51
C GLY A 233 10.13 8.27 -8.66
N ARG A 234 11.16 8.81 -8.01
CA ARG A 234 11.95 8.07 -7.02
C ARG A 234 11.09 7.72 -5.81
N ASN A 235 11.35 6.58 -5.19
CA ASN A 235 10.87 6.30 -3.84
C ASN A 235 11.47 7.30 -2.83
N ASN A 236 10.75 7.53 -1.73
CA ASN A 236 11.20 8.40 -0.65
C ASN A 236 11.54 7.55 0.58
N LEU A 237 12.52 8.01 1.37
CA LEU A 237 12.85 7.50 2.69
C LEU A 237 12.96 8.71 3.60
N TYR A 238 11.92 8.97 4.36
CA TYR A 238 11.89 10.04 5.33
C TYR A 238 12.42 9.52 6.65
N ILE A 239 13.58 10.04 7.05
CA ILE A 239 14.20 9.73 8.34
C ILE A 239 13.66 10.70 9.39
N ASN A 240 13.19 10.16 10.50
CA ASN A 240 12.74 10.91 11.66
C ASN A 240 13.95 11.34 12.50
N ASP A 241 13.82 12.42 13.27
CA ASP A 241 14.89 12.97 14.10
C ASP A 241 14.70 12.66 15.59
N GLY A 242 13.82 11.71 15.92
CA GLY A 242 13.35 11.41 17.26
C GLY A 242 12.43 12.47 17.88
N GLU A 243 12.19 13.59 17.21
CA GLU A 243 11.25 14.65 17.64
C GLU A 243 10.02 14.74 16.73
N GLY A 244 9.82 13.77 15.83
CA GLY A 244 8.71 13.72 14.89
C GLY A 244 8.88 14.65 13.69
N HIS A 245 10.11 15.07 13.36
CA HIS A 245 10.41 15.82 12.12
C HIS A 245 11.18 14.96 11.13
N PHE A 246 10.79 15.07 9.87
CA PHE A 246 11.20 14.17 8.82
C PHE A 246 12.06 14.86 7.76
N THR A 247 13.09 14.16 7.31
CA THR A 247 13.89 14.56 6.15
C THR A 247 13.98 13.43 5.14
N ASP A 248 13.63 13.70 3.87
CA ASP A 248 13.84 12.74 2.77
C ASP A 248 15.35 12.53 2.51
N GLN A 249 15.84 11.35 2.86
CA GLN A 249 17.22 10.92 2.71
C GLN A 249 17.39 9.77 1.70
N ALA A 250 16.38 9.45 0.88
CA ALA A 250 16.42 8.30 -0.03
C ALA A 250 17.69 8.22 -0.87
N ILE A 251 18.09 9.33 -1.50
CA ILE A 251 19.30 9.38 -2.35
C ILE A 251 20.58 9.23 -1.51
N ALA A 252 20.62 9.87 -0.34
CA ALA A 252 21.79 9.87 0.53
C ALA A 252 22.07 8.47 1.09
N LEU A 253 21.01 7.69 1.31
CA LEU A 253 21.05 6.35 1.89
C LEU A 253 20.94 5.23 0.85
N GLY A 254 20.73 5.53 -0.43
CA GLY A 254 20.69 4.53 -1.51
C GLY A 254 19.34 3.82 -1.68
N ALA A 255 18.26 4.41 -1.16
CA ALA A 255 16.90 3.89 -1.20
C ALA A 255 16.01 4.58 -2.26
N ASP A 256 16.59 5.38 -3.17
CA ASP A 256 15.88 6.22 -4.16
C ASP A 256 15.49 5.49 -5.46
N ASP A 257 15.00 4.27 -5.32
CA ASP A 257 14.63 3.44 -6.45
C ASP A 257 13.59 4.10 -7.38
N ILE A 258 13.81 4.04 -8.70
CA ILE A 258 12.98 4.68 -9.74
C ILE A 258 12.08 3.68 -10.48
N GLY A 259 11.93 2.46 -9.96
CA GLY A 259 11.04 1.48 -10.56
C GLY A 259 9.58 1.89 -10.46
N ALA A 260 8.73 1.19 -11.22
CA ALA A 260 7.29 1.33 -11.13
C ALA A 260 6.74 0.63 -9.87
N ALA A 261 6.99 1.24 -8.72
CA ALA A 261 6.81 0.65 -7.40
C ALA A 261 5.35 0.70 -6.93
N MET A 262 4.84 -0.43 -6.44
CA MET A 262 3.43 -0.58 -6.06
C MET A 262 3.20 -1.13 -4.66
N GLY A 263 4.21 -1.74 -4.06
CA GLY A 263 4.09 -2.40 -2.75
C GLY A 263 5.43 -2.51 -2.07
N ILE A 264 5.40 -2.61 -0.75
CA ILE A 264 6.57 -2.63 0.13
C ILE A 264 6.40 -3.79 1.12
N SER A 265 7.50 -4.47 1.43
CA SER A 265 7.57 -5.42 2.53
C SER A 265 8.93 -5.26 3.23
N ILE A 266 8.91 -5.28 4.55
CA ILE A 266 10.10 -5.14 5.40
C ILE A 266 10.39 -6.48 6.09
N SER A 267 11.65 -6.87 6.12
CA SER A 267 12.16 -8.04 6.86
C SER A 267 13.66 -7.94 6.96
N ASP A 268 14.25 -8.46 8.03
CA ASP A 268 15.68 -8.78 8.08
C ASP A 268 15.92 -10.03 7.20
N TYR A 269 16.24 -9.82 5.91
CA TYR A 269 16.29 -10.89 4.91
C TYR A 269 17.59 -11.69 5.00
N ASP A 270 18.71 -11.04 5.34
CA ASP A 270 20.00 -11.70 5.47
C ASP A 270 20.41 -12.05 6.92
N MET A 271 19.54 -11.73 7.88
CA MET A 271 19.67 -12.02 9.32
C MET A 271 20.85 -11.30 9.97
N ASP A 272 21.17 -10.09 9.51
CA ASP A 272 22.23 -9.28 10.09
C ASP A 272 21.75 -8.35 11.22
N GLY A 273 20.43 -8.25 11.39
CA GLY A 273 19.76 -7.46 12.42
C GLY A 273 19.25 -6.11 11.92
N ASP A 274 19.60 -5.70 10.71
CA ASP A 274 19.13 -4.49 10.07
C ASP A 274 17.89 -4.82 9.21
N SER A 275 16.91 -3.92 9.12
CA SER A 275 15.69 -4.20 8.37
C SER A 275 15.82 -3.89 6.88
N ASP A 276 15.57 -4.88 6.00
CA ASP A 276 15.66 -4.74 4.54
C ASP A 276 14.32 -4.38 3.89
N ILE A 277 14.39 -3.78 2.71
CA ILE A 277 13.21 -3.32 1.97
C ILE A 277 13.06 -4.09 0.65
N LEU A 278 11.96 -4.84 0.53
CA LEU A 278 11.51 -5.40 -0.74
C LEU A 278 10.44 -4.49 -1.36
N VAL A 279 10.73 -3.97 -2.55
CA VAL A 279 9.81 -3.15 -3.35
C VAL A 279 9.33 -3.93 -4.56
N THR A 280 8.01 -4.15 -4.65
CA THR A 280 7.42 -4.79 -5.83
C THR A 280 7.23 -3.81 -6.96
N ASN A 281 7.69 -4.22 -8.15
CA ASN A 281 7.74 -3.38 -9.35
C ASN A 281 7.24 -4.15 -10.59
N MET A 282 7.12 -3.43 -11.71
CA MET A 282 6.76 -4.01 -13.01
C MET A 282 7.96 -4.70 -13.69
N PHE A 283 7.83 -5.99 -14.01
CA PHE A 283 8.79 -6.72 -14.84
C PHE A 283 8.38 -6.71 -16.31
N SER A 284 9.33 -6.45 -17.22
CA SER A 284 9.11 -6.59 -18.66
C SER A 284 10.24 -7.34 -19.36
N ALA A 285 10.00 -8.61 -19.72
CA ALA A 285 10.96 -9.40 -20.48
C ALA A 285 11.29 -8.77 -21.86
N ALA A 286 10.27 -8.20 -22.52
CA ALA A 286 10.45 -7.49 -23.77
C ALA A 286 11.21 -6.17 -23.59
N GLY A 287 10.86 -5.40 -22.55
CA GLY A 287 11.53 -4.16 -22.17
C GLY A 287 13.02 -4.39 -21.92
N ARG A 288 13.38 -5.39 -21.09
CA ARG A 288 14.79 -5.74 -20.82
C ARG A 288 15.54 -6.05 -22.10
N ARG A 289 15.00 -6.93 -22.95
CA ARG A 289 15.65 -7.33 -24.21
C ARG A 289 15.93 -6.13 -25.12
N VAL A 290 15.05 -5.14 -25.16
CA VAL A 290 15.20 -3.94 -26.01
C VAL A 290 16.14 -2.92 -25.35
N ALA A 291 15.92 -2.60 -24.07
CA ALA A 291 16.65 -1.56 -23.34
C ALA A 291 18.15 -1.88 -23.20
N THR A 292 18.54 -3.16 -23.12
CA THR A 292 19.95 -3.56 -23.04
C THR A 292 20.70 -3.44 -24.38
N GLN A 293 20.02 -3.20 -25.50
CA GLN A 293 20.64 -3.01 -26.82
C GLN A 293 20.97 -1.53 -27.07
N ALA A 294 21.83 -0.93 -26.24
CA ALA A 294 22.15 0.51 -26.30
C ALA A 294 22.70 0.99 -27.66
N ASN A 295 23.25 0.09 -28.47
CA ASN A 295 23.70 0.37 -29.84
C ASN A 295 22.55 0.41 -30.88
N ARG A 296 21.30 0.19 -30.48
CA ARG A 296 20.13 0.16 -31.37
C ARG A 296 18.94 0.91 -30.78
N PHE A 297 18.62 0.63 -29.52
CA PHE A 297 17.59 1.35 -28.79
C PHE A 297 18.18 2.67 -28.31
N MET A 298 17.56 3.79 -28.66
CA MET A 298 17.98 5.14 -28.24
C MET A 298 19.45 5.48 -28.58
N GLU A 299 19.93 5.04 -29.76
CA GLU A 299 21.31 5.27 -30.20
C GLU A 299 21.70 6.77 -30.13
N GLY A 300 22.87 7.05 -29.57
CA GLY A 300 23.41 8.41 -29.43
C GLY A 300 22.91 9.18 -28.21
N GLN A 301 22.06 8.58 -27.37
CA GLN A 301 21.66 9.15 -26.08
C GLN A 301 22.73 8.90 -25.00
N ALA A 302 22.60 9.62 -23.88
CA ALA A 302 23.47 9.45 -22.73
C ALA A 302 23.31 8.05 -22.11
N GLN A 303 24.39 7.52 -21.55
CA GLN A 303 24.39 6.18 -20.93
C GLN A 303 23.37 6.06 -19.78
N GLU A 304 23.15 7.13 -19.03
CA GLU A 304 22.17 7.17 -17.93
C GLU A 304 20.74 6.90 -18.42
N VAL A 305 20.34 7.47 -19.57
CA VAL A 305 19.01 7.21 -20.16
C VAL A 305 18.80 5.71 -20.40
N HIS A 306 19.81 5.00 -20.88
CA HIS A 306 19.72 3.55 -21.07
C HIS A 306 19.60 2.80 -19.75
N LYS A 307 20.34 3.24 -18.71
CA LYS A 307 20.25 2.63 -17.38
C LYS A 307 18.84 2.77 -16.81
N ASP A 308 18.21 3.93 -16.95
CA ASP A 308 16.85 4.16 -16.47
C ASP A 308 15.84 3.21 -17.14
N TYR A 309 15.91 3.03 -18.46
CA TYR A 309 15.04 2.08 -19.16
C TYR A 309 15.31 0.63 -18.78
N VAL A 310 16.58 0.26 -18.57
CA VAL A 310 16.94 -1.08 -18.08
C VAL A 310 16.38 -1.29 -16.68
N ARG A 311 16.49 -0.29 -15.82
CA ARG A 311 15.96 -0.31 -14.45
C ARG A 311 14.45 -0.48 -14.45
N HIS A 312 13.70 0.32 -15.21
CA HIS A 312 12.23 0.23 -15.28
C HIS A 312 11.73 -1.12 -15.82
N ALA A 313 12.52 -1.81 -16.65
CA ALA A 313 12.14 -3.14 -17.14
C ALA A 313 12.56 -4.28 -16.18
N ARG A 314 13.37 -3.98 -15.15
CA ARG A 314 14.02 -4.99 -14.30
C ARG A 314 13.01 -5.79 -13.48
N GLY A 315 11.90 -5.21 -13.05
CA GLY A 315 11.05 -5.79 -12.01
C GLY A 315 11.45 -5.30 -10.62
N ASN A 316 11.20 -6.13 -9.60
CA ASN A 316 11.30 -5.80 -8.17
C ASN A 316 12.68 -5.22 -7.78
N THR A 317 12.74 -4.70 -6.55
CA THR A 317 13.98 -4.25 -5.91
C THR A 317 14.07 -4.84 -4.51
N LEU A 318 15.19 -5.47 -4.20
CA LEU A 318 15.59 -5.77 -2.82
C LEU A 318 16.69 -4.79 -2.43
N LEU A 319 16.41 -3.92 -1.48
CA LEU A 319 17.35 -3.00 -0.86
C LEU A 319 17.80 -3.61 0.47
N VAL A 320 19.04 -4.08 0.53
CA VAL A 320 19.64 -4.65 1.73
C VAL A 320 20.24 -3.52 2.56
N ASN A 321 19.80 -3.40 3.81
CA ASN A 321 20.27 -2.42 4.76
C ASN A 321 21.64 -2.82 5.31
N ASN A 322 22.45 -1.82 5.61
CA ASN A 322 23.79 -1.96 6.17
C ASN A 322 24.02 -0.75 7.07
N ASN A 323 23.38 -0.77 8.24
CA ASN A 323 23.40 0.27 9.27
C ASN A 323 22.91 1.61 8.72
N GLY A 324 21.66 1.63 8.26
CA GLY A 324 20.97 2.76 7.65
C GLY A 324 21.35 3.06 6.20
N LYS A 325 22.19 2.22 5.56
CA LYS A 325 22.59 2.37 4.15
C LYS A 325 22.13 1.21 3.30
N PHE A 326 21.36 1.53 2.27
CA PHE A 326 20.74 0.56 1.40
C PHE A 326 21.57 0.25 0.16
N VAL A 327 21.69 -1.04 -0.14
CA VAL A 327 22.36 -1.55 -1.33
C VAL A 327 21.38 -2.41 -2.12
N ASP A 328 21.27 -2.15 -3.41
CA ASP A 328 20.44 -2.95 -4.30
C ASP A 328 21.10 -4.32 -4.59
N GLU A 329 20.57 -5.38 -3.97
CA GLU A 329 21.04 -6.76 -4.16
C GLU A 329 20.13 -7.60 -5.05
N THR A 330 19.15 -6.98 -5.70
CA THR A 330 18.06 -7.65 -6.44
C THR A 330 18.51 -8.73 -7.42
N GLU A 331 19.60 -8.50 -8.16
CA GLU A 331 20.07 -9.47 -9.15
C GLU A 331 20.79 -10.66 -8.50
N MET A 332 21.49 -10.43 -7.38
CA MET A 332 22.20 -11.47 -6.64
C MET A 332 21.24 -12.37 -5.86
N SER A 333 20.17 -11.79 -5.31
CA SER A 333 19.09 -12.52 -4.61
C SER A 333 18.06 -13.14 -5.55
N HIS A 334 18.19 -12.96 -6.87
CA HIS A 334 17.24 -13.43 -7.89
C HIS A 334 15.80 -12.92 -7.70
N MET A 335 15.63 -11.80 -6.99
CA MET A 335 14.34 -11.16 -6.68
C MET A 335 13.70 -10.43 -7.86
N THR A 336 14.43 -10.30 -8.95
CA THR A 336 14.07 -9.51 -10.14
C THR A 336 12.68 -9.83 -10.71
N VAL A 337 12.32 -11.10 -10.87
CA VAL A 337 11.15 -11.52 -11.65
C VAL A 337 9.92 -11.70 -10.77
N GLY A 338 9.25 -10.59 -10.45
CA GLY A 338 7.94 -10.58 -9.78
C GLY A 338 6.74 -10.63 -10.75
N GLY A 339 6.95 -10.47 -12.06
CA GLY A 339 5.86 -10.22 -13.01
C GLY A 339 5.33 -8.80 -12.85
N TRP A 340 4.00 -8.64 -12.84
CA TRP A 340 3.38 -7.36 -12.45
C TRP A 340 3.03 -7.41 -10.96
N GLY A 341 4.01 -7.08 -10.11
CA GLY A 341 3.91 -7.24 -8.66
C GLY A 341 3.16 -6.09 -8.00
N TRP A 342 2.04 -6.40 -7.34
CA TRP A 342 1.20 -5.42 -6.62
C TRP A 342 1.44 -5.42 -5.10
N GLY A 343 2.22 -6.38 -4.62
CA GLY A 343 2.59 -6.53 -3.22
C GLY A 343 3.43 -7.79 -3.03
N ALA A 344 4.12 -7.86 -1.90
CA ALA A 344 4.85 -9.03 -1.45
C ALA A 344 4.76 -9.13 0.08
N SER A 345 4.97 -10.32 0.61
CA SER A 345 5.08 -10.55 2.04
C SER A 345 6.21 -11.54 2.31
N PHE A 346 7.00 -11.24 3.33
CA PHE A 346 7.91 -12.18 3.95
C PHE A 346 7.15 -13.08 4.93
N LEU A 347 7.36 -14.39 4.83
CA LEU A 347 6.78 -15.39 5.74
C LEU A 347 7.63 -16.66 5.69
N ASP A 348 7.89 -17.27 6.84
CA ASP A 348 8.49 -18.60 6.89
C ASP A 348 7.43 -19.70 6.64
N PHE A 349 7.24 -20.14 5.38
CA PHE A 349 6.21 -21.12 5.05
C PHE A 349 6.55 -22.54 5.49
N ASN A 350 7.84 -22.84 5.59
CA ASN A 350 8.33 -24.19 5.86
C ASN A 350 8.79 -24.37 7.32
N ASN A 351 8.75 -23.29 8.10
CA ASN A 351 9.13 -23.18 9.49
C ASN A 351 10.61 -23.55 9.73
N ASP A 352 11.51 -23.13 8.84
CA ASP A 352 12.96 -23.37 8.90
C ASP A 352 13.77 -22.21 9.50
N GLY A 353 13.11 -21.11 9.83
CA GLY A 353 13.71 -19.90 10.42
C GLY A 353 14.14 -18.85 9.40
N TYR A 354 14.02 -19.12 8.10
CA TYR A 354 14.28 -18.15 7.05
C TYR A 354 12.96 -17.64 6.46
N ALA A 355 12.87 -16.34 6.23
CA ALA A 355 11.71 -15.78 5.58
C ALA A 355 11.68 -16.18 4.09
N ASP A 356 10.63 -16.88 3.66
CA ASP A 356 10.29 -16.99 2.25
C ASP A 356 9.54 -15.75 1.79
N ILE A 357 9.43 -15.58 0.48
CA ILE A 357 8.73 -14.44 -0.11
C ILE A 357 7.54 -14.92 -0.94
N TYR A 358 6.37 -14.40 -0.61
CA TYR A 358 5.17 -14.55 -1.42
C TYR A 358 4.84 -13.24 -2.13
N SER A 359 4.99 -13.20 -3.45
CA SER A 359 4.65 -12.03 -4.26
C SER A 359 3.51 -12.37 -5.23
N PRO A 360 2.25 -12.06 -4.89
CA PRO A 360 1.15 -12.19 -5.82
C PRO A 360 1.33 -11.19 -6.98
N ASN A 361 1.19 -11.69 -8.21
CA ASN A 361 1.18 -10.86 -9.41
C ASN A 361 -0.16 -10.96 -10.13
N GLY A 362 -0.54 -9.87 -10.78
CA GLY A 362 -1.89 -9.72 -11.30
C GLY A 362 -1.93 -8.93 -12.60
N PHE A 363 -2.27 -9.62 -13.69
CA PHE A 363 -2.94 -9.05 -14.85
C PHE A 363 -3.85 -10.11 -15.46
N VAL A 364 -4.90 -9.71 -16.19
CA VAL A 364 -5.76 -10.66 -16.89
C VAL A 364 -4.94 -11.35 -17.98
N THR A 365 -4.46 -12.56 -17.71
CA THR A 365 -3.77 -13.37 -18.71
C THR A 365 -4.78 -14.13 -19.56
N SER A 366 -4.54 -14.20 -20.87
CA SER A 366 -5.29 -15.09 -21.75
C SER A 366 -5.04 -16.56 -21.34
N GLU A 367 -5.88 -17.50 -21.79
CA GLU A 367 -5.69 -18.94 -21.51
C GLU A 367 -4.36 -19.52 -22.03
N LYS A 368 -3.59 -18.75 -22.81
CA LYS A 368 -2.32 -19.19 -23.39
C LYS A 368 -1.14 -18.71 -22.55
N SER A 369 -0.41 -19.66 -21.98
CA SER A 369 0.85 -19.45 -21.23
C SER A 369 2.01 -18.81 -22.03
N LYS A 370 1.85 -18.58 -23.33
CA LYS A 370 2.87 -17.97 -24.20
C LYS A 370 2.72 -16.45 -24.36
N ASP A 371 1.68 -15.87 -23.76
CA ASP A 371 1.46 -14.42 -23.76
C ASP A 371 2.13 -13.73 -22.55
N LEU A 372 3.06 -14.43 -21.88
CA LEU A 372 3.87 -13.96 -20.74
C LEU A 372 5.27 -13.50 -21.20
#